data_AF-A0A7C1GLJ8-F1
#
_entry.id   AF-A0A7C1GLJ8-F1
#
_cell.length_a   1.000
_cell.length_b   1.000
_cell.length_c   1.000
_cell.angle_alpha   90.00
_cell.angle_beta   90.00
_cell.angle_gamma   90.00
#
_symmetry.space_group_name_H-M   'P 1'
#
loop_
_entity.id
_entity.type
_entity.pdbx_description
1 polymer ?
#
loop_
_entity_poly.entity_id
_entity_poly.type
_entity_poly.pdbx_seq_one_letter_code
_entity_poly.pdbx_strand_id
1 'polypeptide(L)'
;MESWTTSGRWNLIKGLGLGGWRKIINRGVELQSAKIDTVVTVDIHRLIRLPGTLHGKTGLLKISFPTNEIESFDPLKESVALKGEEAKIYVEEAPKFRLGEEVFGPFKNQTVTLPISAAIFLLCKNAGRVVN
;
A
#
# COMPACT_ATOMS: atom_id res chain seq x y z
N MET A 1 24.67 15.28 -33.50
CA MET A 1 24.50 14.59 -32.20
C MET A 1 25.84 14.23 -31.52
N GLU A 2 27.01 14.59 -32.07
CA GLU A 2 28.33 14.22 -31.52
C GLU A 2 28.99 15.29 -30.62
N SER A 3 28.39 16.47 -30.42
CA SER A 3 29.04 17.57 -29.70
C SER A 3 29.04 17.42 -28.16
N TRP A 4 28.20 16.53 -27.61
CA TRP A 4 28.04 16.34 -26.16
C TRP A 4 29.02 15.33 -25.57
N THR A 5 29.61 14.46 -26.39
CA THR A 5 30.59 13.45 -25.94
C THR A 5 31.96 14.06 -25.65
N THR A 6 32.27 15.20 -26.26
CA THR A 6 33.63 15.76 -26.26
C THR A 6 33.80 16.95 -25.30
N SER A 7 32.70 17.61 -24.88
CA SER A 7 32.74 18.86 -24.10
C SER A 7 32.06 18.81 -22.72
N GLY A 8 31.46 17.67 -22.34
CA GLY A 8 30.82 17.52 -21.04
C GLY A 8 31.82 17.27 -19.91
N ARG A 9 31.51 17.77 -18.72
CA ARG A 9 32.25 17.63 -17.45
C ARG A 9 32.33 16.17 -16.90
N TRP A 10 32.29 15.17 -17.78
CA TRP A 10 32.23 13.75 -17.46
C TRP A 10 33.55 13.20 -16.88
N ASN A 11 34.67 13.86 -17.15
CA ASN A 11 35.99 13.45 -16.64
C ASN A 11 36.37 14.11 -15.29
N LEU A 12 35.42 14.78 -14.61
CA LEU A 12 35.66 15.38 -13.29
C LEU A 12 36.06 14.36 -12.22
N ILE A 13 35.59 13.12 -12.35
CA ILE A 13 35.90 12.04 -11.43
C ILE A 13 36.90 11.10 -12.12
N LYS A 14 38.13 11.10 -11.63
CA LYS A 14 39.23 10.29 -12.16
C LYS A 14 38.85 8.80 -12.08
N GLY A 15 38.86 8.10 -13.22
CA GLY A 15 38.47 6.69 -13.32
C GLY A 15 37.01 6.43 -13.68
N LEU A 16 36.17 7.46 -13.79
CA LEU A 16 34.75 7.34 -14.14
C LEU A 16 34.49 7.90 -15.55
N GLY A 17 34.65 7.06 -16.57
CA GLY A 17 34.31 7.40 -17.94
C GLY A 17 32.79 7.39 -18.21
N LEU A 18 32.40 7.70 -19.46
CA LEU A 18 30.99 7.73 -19.89
C LEU A 18 30.21 6.43 -19.59
N GLY A 19 30.87 5.26 -19.69
CA GLY A 19 30.25 3.98 -19.33
C GLY A 19 29.95 3.84 -17.84
N GLY A 20 30.82 4.40 -16.97
CA GLY A 20 30.61 4.46 -15.53
C GLY A 20 29.45 5.40 -15.18
N TRP A 21 29.44 6.60 -15.77
CA TRP A 21 28.32 7.55 -15.61
C TRP A 21 26.99 6.96 -16.05
N ARG A 22 26.95 6.24 -17.18
CA ARG A 22 25.73 5.57 -17.65
C ARG A 22 25.21 4.54 -16.65
N LYS A 23 26.09 3.73 -16.05
CA LYS A 23 25.71 2.77 -15.02
C LYS A 23 25.14 3.48 -13.77
N ILE A 24 25.77 4.56 -13.34
CA ILE A 24 25.31 5.35 -12.19
C ILE A 24 23.95 5.96 -12.47
N ILE A 25 23.77 6.59 -13.65
CA ILE A 25 22.50 7.20 -14.04
C ILE A 25 21.40 6.15 -14.13
N ASN A 26 21.65 5.01 -14.79
CA ASN A 26 20.68 3.92 -14.87
C ASN A 26 20.30 3.41 -13.48
N ARG A 27 21.27 3.27 -12.56
CA ARG A 27 20.99 2.88 -11.19
C ARG A 27 20.17 3.93 -10.45
N GLY A 28 20.45 5.21 -10.67
CA GLY A 28 19.66 6.32 -10.15
C GLY A 28 18.21 6.26 -10.65
N VAL A 29 18.01 6.02 -11.95
CA VAL A 29 16.68 5.86 -12.54
C VAL A 29 15.96 4.66 -11.93
N GLU A 30 16.60 3.50 -11.81
CA GLU A 30 16.00 2.33 -11.18
C GLU A 30 15.54 2.60 -9.73
N LEU A 31 16.37 3.31 -8.95
CA LEU A 31 16.11 3.59 -7.54
C LEU A 31 15.05 4.68 -7.33
N GLN A 32 14.98 5.65 -8.23
CA GLN A 32 14.11 6.82 -8.09
C GLN A 32 12.85 6.75 -8.97
N SER A 33 12.76 5.79 -9.88
CA SER A 33 11.58 5.62 -10.73
C SER A 33 10.34 5.28 -9.91
N ALA A 34 9.24 5.98 -10.21
CA ALA A 34 7.94 5.65 -9.64
C ALA A 34 7.44 4.35 -10.25
N LYS A 35 7.14 3.36 -9.41
CA LYS A 35 6.51 2.12 -9.84
C LYS A 35 5.01 2.34 -9.97
N ILE A 36 4.58 2.71 -11.17
CA ILE A 36 3.17 2.91 -11.51
C ILE A 36 2.64 1.72 -12.32
N ASP A 37 1.36 1.42 -12.15
CA ASP A 37 0.67 0.49 -13.04
C ASP A 37 0.24 1.27 -14.29
N THR A 38 1.02 1.12 -15.37
CA THR A 38 0.82 1.89 -16.61
C THR A 38 -0.51 1.60 -17.28
N VAL A 39 -1.09 0.41 -17.09
CA VAL A 39 -2.40 0.05 -17.65
C VAL A 39 -3.51 0.92 -17.05
N VAL A 40 -3.34 1.36 -15.79
CA VAL A 40 -4.23 2.34 -15.16
C VAL A 40 -4.08 3.72 -15.79
N THR A 41 -2.84 4.14 -16.03
CA THR A 41 -2.51 5.52 -16.41
C THR A 41 -2.89 5.85 -17.84
N VAL A 42 -2.74 4.89 -18.77
CA VAL A 42 -3.01 5.12 -20.20
C VAL A 42 -4.49 4.99 -20.56
N ASP A 43 -5.31 4.39 -19.70
CA ASP A 43 -6.73 4.17 -19.96
C ASP A 43 -7.57 5.40 -19.59
N ILE A 44 -8.10 6.07 -20.61
CA ILE A 44 -8.93 7.27 -20.47
C ILE A 44 -10.38 6.97 -20.03
N HIS A 45 -10.81 5.70 -20.03
CA HIS A 45 -12.17 5.28 -19.67
C HIS A 45 -12.21 4.50 -18.35
N ARG A 46 -11.18 4.63 -17.52
CA ARG A 46 -11.04 3.79 -16.35
C ARG A 46 -12.04 4.13 -15.24
N LEU A 47 -12.63 3.10 -14.65
CA LEU A 47 -13.43 3.24 -13.43
C LEU A 47 -12.52 3.46 -12.21
N ILE A 48 -12.69 4.59 -11.54
CA ILE A 48 -12.00 4.92 -10.29
C ILE A 48 -12.93 4.68 -9.10
N ARG A 49 -12.40 4.02 -8.06
CA ARG A 49 -13.16 3.81 -6.81
C ARG A 49 -13.56 5.16 -6.20
N LEU A 50 -14.85 5.31 -5.92
CA LEU A 50 -15.42 6.53 -5.34
C LEU A 50 -14.88 6.77 -3.91
N PRO A 51 -14.41 7.98 -3.56
CA PRO A 51 -14.11 8.37 -2.18
C PRO A 51 -15.27 8.12 -1.22
N GLY A 52 -14.95 7.75 0.02
CA GLY A 52 -15.95 7.46 1.05
C GLY A 52 -16.63 6.09 0.90
N THR A 53 -16.24 5.26 -0.07
CA THR A 53 -16.77 3.89 -0.20
C THR A 53 -15.89 2.86 0.52
N LEU A 54 -16.50 1.75 0.94
CA LEU A 54 -15.77 0.63 1.55
C LEU A 54 -15.10 -0.26 0.50
N HIS A 55 -13.91 -0.75 0.84
CA HIS A 55 -13.18 -1.70 0.02
C HIS A 55 -13.61 -3.15 0.35
N GLY A 56 -14.30 -3.82 -0.58
CA GLY A 56 -14.91 -5.13 -0.33
C GLY A 56 -13.98 -6.26 0.12
N LYS A 57 -12.65 -6.15 -0.08
CA LYS A 57 -11.65 -7.14 0.41
C LYS A 57 -11.01 -6.80 1.76
N THR A 58 -11.34 -5.66 2.35
CA THR A 58 -10.75 -5.21 3.64
C THR A 58 -11.76 -4.57 4.58
N GLY A 59 -12.92 -4.11 4.10
CA GLY A 59 -13.84 -3.30 4.88
C GLY A 59 -13.31 -1.90 5.22
N LEU A 60 -12.18 -1.49 4.64
CA LEU A 60 -11.56 -0.17 4.87
C LEU A 60 -12.16 0.90 3.96
N LEU A 61 -12.19 2.13 4.45
CA LEU A 61 -12.70 3.29 3.73
C LEU A 61 -11.70 3.81 2.69
N LYS A 62 -12.18 4.14 1.49
CA LYS A 62 -11.36 4.88 0.51
C LYS A 62 -11.33 6.36 0.89
N ILE A 63 -10.27 6.76 1.60
CA ILE A 63 -10.08 8.14 2.07
C ILE A 63 -9.35 8.98 1.04
N SER A 64 -9.78 10.23 0.90
CA SER A 64 -9.02 11.29 0.23
C SER A 64 -8.29 12.09 1.30
N PHE A 65 -7.00 12.34 1.12
CA PHE A 65 -6.18 13.14 2.03
C PHE A 65 -5.28 14.10 1.23
N PRO A 66 -4.86 15.24 1.81
CA PRO A 66 -3.94 16.17 1.17
C PRO A 66 -2.57 15.55 0.86
N THR A 67 -1.95 15.93 -0.26
CA THR A 67 -0.66 15.35 -0.68
C THR A 67 0.48 15.65 0.30
N ASN A 68 0.42 16.77 1.02
CA ASN A 68 1.39 17.14 2.05
C ASN A 68 1.29 16.29 3.33
N GLU A 69 0.24 15.47 3.48
CA GLU A 69 0.02 14.57 4.63
C GLU A 69 0.40 13.12 4.33
N ILE A 70 0.94 12.83 3.15
CA ILE A 70 1.23 11.46 2.69
C ILE A 70 2.17 10.70 3.64
N GLU A 71 3.15 11.38 4.22
CA GLU A 71 4.14 10.77 5.13
C GLU A 71 3.54 10.47 6.52
N SER A 72 2.49 11.20 6.91
CA SER A 72 1.82 11.01 8.21
C SER A 72 0.60 10.09 8.15
N PHE A 73 0.09 9.81 6.95
CA PHE A 73 -1.14 9.05 6.76
C PHE A 73 -0.96 7.57 7.15
N ASP A 74 -1.69 7.11 8.17
CA ASP A 74 -1.74 5.69 8.53
C ASP A 74 -3.01 5.03 7.98
N PRO A 75 -2.93 4.26 6.89
CA PRO A 75 -4.11 3.64 6.30
C PRO A 75 -4.80 2.67 7.26
N LEU A 76 -4.07 1.96 8.13
CA LEU A 76 -4.69 0.97 9.02
C LEU A 76 -5.39 1.60 10.23
N LYS A 77 -5.19 2.90 10.46
CA LYS A 77 -5.86 3.67 11.51
C LYS A 77 -6.93 4.59 10.95
N GLU A 78 -6.57 5.38 9.95
CA GLU A 78 -7.44 6.44 9.44
C GLU A 78 -8.57 5.87 8.57
N SER A 79 -8.32 4.78 7.83
CA SER A 79 -9.34 4.17 6.97
C SER A 79 -10.32 3.22 7.67
N VAL A 80 -10.25 3.11 9.01
CA VAL A 80 -11.18 2.27 9.78
C VAL A 80 -12.53 2.97 9.90
N ALA A 81 -13.52 2.48 9.16
CA ALA A 81 -14.85 3.08 9.08
C ALA A 81 -15.76 2.71 10.27
N LEU A 82 -15.80 1.43 10.63
CA LEU A 82 -16.75 0.89 11.60
C LEU A 82 -16.10 0.84 12.98
N LYS A 83 -16.70 1.51 13.96
CA LYS A 83 -16.15 1.64 15.33
C LYS A 83 -17.22 1.30 16.37
N GLY A 84 -16.80 0.84 17.54
CA GLY A 84 -17.62 0.80 18.76
C GLY A 84 -18.34 -0.52 19.06
N GLU A 85 -18.65 -1.33 18.06
CA GLU A 85 -19.31 -2.63 18.28
C GLU A 85 -18.32 -3.79 18.21
N GLU A 86 -18.60 -4.87 18.95
CA GLU A 86 -17.88 -6.13 18.87
C GLU A 86 -18.70 -7.18 18.14
N ALA A 87 -18.04 -8.07 17.41
CA ALA A 87 -18.65 -9.19 16.71
C ALA A 87 -17.90 -10.49 17.04
N LYS A 88 -18.68 -11.57 17.22
CA LYS A 88 -18.16 -12.91 17.45
C LYS A 88 -18.04 -13.64 16.12
N ILE A 89 -16.82 -14.04 15.75
CA ILE A 89 -16.53 -14.75 14.50
C ILE A 89 -15.68 -15.99 14.77
N TYR A 90 -15.83 -17.00 13.91
CA TYR A 90 -14.92 -18.14 13.86
C TYR A 90 -13.79 -17.81 12.88
N VAL A 91 -12.54 -17.89 13.35
CA VAL A 91 -11.34 -17.63 12.53
C VAL A 91 -10.64 -18.95 12.26
N GLU A 92 -10.45 -19.29 10.98
CA GLU A 92 -9.77 -20.49 10.54
C GLU A 92 -8.26 -20.36 10.75
N GLU A 93 -7.67 -19.32 10.17
CA GLU A 93 -6.27 -18.95 10.39
C GLU A 93 -6.05 -17.46 10.08
N ALA A 94 -5.41 -16.76 11.01
CA ALA A 94 -4.96 -15.38 10.79
C ALA A 94 -3.63 -15.14 11.51
N PRO A 95 -2.62 -14.54 10.84
CA PRO A 95 -1.39 -14.13 11.51
C PRO A 95 -1.66 -12.99 12.49
N LYS A 96 -0.66 -12.59 13.27
CA LYS A 96 -0.75 -11.35 14.05
C LYS A 96 -0.88 -10.16 13.10
N PHE A 97 -1.87 -9.29 13.32
CA PHE A 97 -2.12 -8.13 12.45
C PHE A 97 -2.55 -6.91 13.27
N ARG A 98 -2.22 -5.72 12.75
CA ARG A 98 -2.64 -4.43 13.35
C ARG A 98 -3.86 -3.89 12.61
N LEU A 99 -4.81 -3.35 13.36
CA LEU A 99 -5.89 -2.53 12.83
C LEU A 99 -6.24 -1.45 13.87
N GLY A 100 -6.20 -0.19 13.46
CA GLY A 100 -6.21 0.93 14.41
C GLY A 100 -4.94 0.96 15.26
N GLU A 101 -5.13 1.21 16.55
CA GLU A 101 -4.10 1.19 17.59
C GLU A 101 -3.85 -0.22 18.17
N GLU A 102 -4.68 -1.19 17.79
CA GLU A 102 -4.71 -2.51 18.39
C GLU A 102 -4.05 -3.57 17.49
N VAL A 103 -3.51 -4.59 18.12
CA VAL A 103 -2.90 -5.73 17.45
C VAL A 103 -3.61 -7.00 17.87
N PHE A 104 -4.13 -7.73 16.89
CA PHE A 104 -4.93 -8.93 17.08
C PHE A 104 -4.15 -10.18 16.64
N GLY A 105 -4.59 -11.33 17.13
CA GLY A 105 -4.03 -12.63 16.77
C GLY A 105 -2.64 -12.91 17.37
N PRO A 106 -1.97 -13.97 16.89
CA PRO A 106 -2.44 -14.89 15.86
C PRO A 106 -3.67 -15.69 16.31
N PHE A 107 -4.49 -16.12 15.35
CA PHE A 107 -5.68 -16.94 15.60
C PHE A 107 -5.62 -18.21 14.74
N LYS A 108 -6.08 -19.32 15.29
CA LYS A 108 -6.21 -20.59 14.54
C LYS A 108 -7.35 -21.43 15.08
N ASN A 109 -8.28 -21.80 14.20
CA ASN A 109 -9.45 -22.65 14.47
C ASN A 109 -10.17 -22.30 15.78
N GLN A 110 -10.45 -21.02 15.99
CA GLN A 110 -11.03 -20.53 17.24
C GLN A 110 -12.11 -19.48 16.99
N THR A 111 -13.10 -19.46 17.88
CA THR A 111 -14.10 -18.39 17.93
C THR A 111 -13.56 -17.25 18.79
N VAL A 112 -13.53 -16.04 18.24
CA VAL A 112 -13.04 -14.83 18.90
C VAL A 112 -14.09 -13.74 18.83
N THR A 113 -14.16 -12.94 19.90
CA THR A 113 -14.89 -11.68 19.90
C THR A 113 -13.88 -10.58 19.59
N LEU A 114 -14.14 -9.80 18.54
CA LEU A 114 -13.27 -8.73 18.07
C LEU A 114 -14.09 -7.47 17.82
N PRO A 115 -13.46 -6.28 17.84
CA PRO A 115 -14.08 -5.08 17.28
C PRO A 115 -14.58 -5.35 15.86
N ILE A 116 -15.74 -4.78 15.51
CA ILE A 116 -16.44 -5.05 14.25
C ILE A 116 -15.57 -4.75 13.02
N SER A 117 -14.68 -3.75 13.11
CA SER A 117 -13.69 -3.45 12.09
C SER A 117 -12.73 -4.61 11.84
N ALA A 118 -12.17 -5.20 12.90
CA ALA A 118 -11.27 -6.33 12.81
C ALA A 118 -12.00 -7.60 12.37
N ALA A 119 -13.23 -7.81 12.86
CA ALA A 119 -14.07 -8.91 12.41
C ALA A 119 -14.36 -8.83 10.91
N ILE A 120 -14.86 -7.68 10.42
CA ILE A 120 -15.13 -7.46 8.99
C ILE A 120 -13.85 -7.55 8.16
N PHE A 121 -12.74 -7.02 8.65
CA PHE A 121 -11.46 -7.15 7.96
C PHE A 121 -11.11 -8.62 7.71
N LEU A 122 -11.24 -9.49 8.72
CA LEU A 122 -11.01 -10.93 8.58
C LEU A 122 -12.04 -11.62 7.69
N LEU A 123 -13.33 -11.26 7.81
CA LEU A 123 -14.40 -11.80 6.95
C LEU A 123 -14.16 -11.43 5.47
N CYS A 124 -13.84 -10.18 5.17
CA CYS A 124 -13.53 -9.72 3.81
C CYS A 124 -12.25 -10.34 3.24
N LYS A 125 -11.35 -10.83 4.10
CA LYS A 125 -10.15 -11.60 3.72
C LYS A 125 -10.43 -13.09 3.57
N ASN A 126 -11.66 -13.54 3.80
CA ASN A 126 -12.05 -14.95 3.84
C ASN A 126 -11.25 -15.76 4.88
N ALA A 127 -10.82 -15.12 5.98
CA ALA A 127 -10.07 -15.77 7.06
C ALA A 127 -10.97 -16.36 8.16
N GLY A 128 -12.29 -16.14 8.06
CA GLY A 128 -13.25 -16.58 9.05
C GLY A 128 -14.69 -16.47 8.56
N ARG A 129 -15.63 -16.81 9.44
CA ARG A 129 -17.07 -16.78 9.20
C ARG A 129 -17.84 -16.33 10.44
N VAL A 130 -19.04 -15.79 10.22
CA VAL A 130 -19.97 -15.44 11.30
C VAL A 130 -20.42 -16.72 12.01
N VAL A 131 -20.50 -16.66 13.33
CA VAL A 131 -21.05 -17.74 14.16
C VAL A 131 -22.51 -17.39 14.43
N ASN A 132 -23.44 -18.21 13.94
CA ASN A 132 -24.86 -18.13 14.29
C ASN A 132 -25.12 -18.64 15.71
#